data_AF-A0A349VZH2-F1
#
_entry.id   AF-A0A349VZH2-F1
#
_cell.length_a   1.000
_cell.length_b   1.000
_cell.length_c   1.000
_cell.angle_alpha   90.00
_cell.angle_beta   90.00
_cell.angle_gamma   90.00
#
_symmetry.space_group_name_H-M   'P 1'
#
loop_
_entity.id
_entity.type
_entity.pdbx_description
1 polymer ?
#
loop_
_entity_poly.entity_id
_entity_poly.type
_entity_poly.pdbx_seq_one_letter_code
_entity_poly.pdbx_strand_id
1 'polypeptide(L)' 'IESLYKEFGEGEIQIGAQFHLKSFYEKLGFKQISEPYPDYGILHIDMIKPTI' A
#
# COMPACT_ATOMS: atom_id res chain seq x y z
N ILE A 1 6.61 -0.66 9.68
CA ILE A 1 6.92 0.69 9.15
C ILE A 1 8.14 1.25 9.86
N GLU A 2 8.15 1.36 11.19
CA GLU A 2 9.31 1.87 11.96
C GLU A 2 10.64 1.18 11.61
N SER A 3 10.67 -0.14 11.55
CA SER A 3 11.90 -0.88 11.15
C SER A 3 12.37 -0.54 9.73
N LEU A 4 11.44 -0.30 8.80
CA LEU A 4 11.77 0.10 7.43
C LEU A 4 12.45 1.48 7.43
N TYR A 5 11.88 2.44 8.16
CA TYR A 5 12.45 3.79 8.29
C TYR A 5 13.80 3.78 9.01
N LYS A 6 13.99 2.88 9.98
CA LYS A 6 15.28 2.70 10.65
C LYS A 6 16.37 2.20 9.70
N GLU A 7 16.04 1.27 8.79
CA GLU A 7 17.03 0.63 7.91
C GLU A 7 17.27 1.42 6.61
N PHE A 8 16.24 2.05 6.06
CA PHE A 8 16.29 2.67 4.72
C PHE A 8 16.05 4.19 4.73
N GLY A 9 15.80 4.79 5.91
CA GLY A 9 15.37 6.18 6.04
C GLY A 9 13.87 6.36 5.79
N GLU A 10 13.37 7.55 6.11
CA GLU A 10 11.98 7.91 5.79
C GLU A 10 11.81 8.07 4.28
N GLY A 11 10.79 7.41 3.75
CA GLY A 11 10.50 7.37 2.33
C GLY A 11 9.09 6.89 2.06
N GLU A 12 8.67 7.04 0.80
CA GLU A 12 7.38 6.53 0.35
C GLU A 12 7.39 5.00 0.40
N ILE A 13 6.24 4.41 0.78
CA ILE A 13 6.09 2.95 0.84
C ILE A 13 5.06 2.55 -0.19
N GLN A 14 5.47 1.81 -1.21
CA GLN A 14 4.57 1.21 -2.19
C GLN A 14 4.35 -0.27 -1.88
N ILE A 15 3.09 -0.71 -1.96
CA ILE A 15 2.68 -2.10 -1.78
C ILE A 15 1.66 -2.49 -2.85
N GLY A 16 1.63 -3.76 -3.21
CA GLY A 16 0.44 -4.39 -3.77
C GLY A 16 -0.45 -4.90 -2.63
N ALA A 17 -1.77 -4.70 -2.74
CA ALA A 17 -2.73 -5.10 -1.72
C ALA A 17 -3.97 -5.73 -2.35
N GLN A 18 -4.62 -6.65 -1.62
CA GLN A 18 -5.93 -7.15 -2.03
C GLN A 18 -6.97 -6.03 -1.92
N PHE A 19 -7.81 -5.86 -2.94
CA PHE A 19 -8.78 -4.78 -3.05
C PHE A 19 -9.72 -4.71 -1.84
N HIS A 20 -10.13 -5.86 -1.31
CA HIS A 20 -11.01 -5.92 -0.14
C HIS A 20 -10.36 -5.40 1.17
N LEU A 21 -9.03 -5.27 1.21
CA LEU A 21 -8.27 -4.69 2.32
C LEU A 21 -7.99 -3.19 2.17
N LYS A 22 -8.49 -2.54 1.11
CA LYS A 22 -8.28 -1.11 0.84
C LYS A 22 -8.53 -0.24 2.08
N SER A 23 -9.69 -0.35 2.71
CA SER A 23 -10.04 0.46 3.88
C SER A 23 -9.22 0.16 5.14
N PHE A 24 -8.59 -1.01 5.23
CA PHE A 24 -7.63 -1.30 6.30
C PHE A 24 -6.33 -0.51 6.08
N TYR A 25 -5.77 -0.55 4.86
CA TYR A 25 -4.55 0.18 4.53
C TYR A 25 -4.75 1.70 4.49
N GLU A 26 -5.93 2.18 4.10
CA GLU A 26 -6.27 3.61 4.17
C GLU A 26 -6.20 4.16 5.60
N LYS A 27 -6.59 3.37 6.62
CA LYS A 27 -6.44 3.75 8.03
C LYS A 27 -4.98 3.83 8.48
N LEU A 28 -4.07 3.18 7.77
CA LEU A 28 -2.63 3.24 7.99
C LEU A 28 -1.95 4.35 7.17
N GLY A 29 -2.73 5.14 6.43
CA GLY A 29 -2.24 6.27 5.63
C GLY A 29 -1.85 5.93 4.19
N PHE A 30 -2.13 4.72 3.71
CA PHE A 30 -1.94 4.36 2.31
C PHE A 30 -3.07 4.92 1.44
N LYS A 31 -2.76 5.16 0.16
CA LYS A 31 -3.69 5.62 -0.87
C LYS A 31 -3.59 4.71 -2.08
N GLN A 32 -4.72 4.31 -2.65
CA GLN A 32 -4.75 3.56 -3.91
C GLN A 32 -4.19 4.40 -5.05
N ILE A 33 -3.36 3.81 -5.90
CA ILE A 33 -2.71 4.46 -7.06
C ILE A 33 -2.88 3.70 -8.38
N SER A 34 -3.58 2.56 -8.37
CA SER A 34 -3.95 1.82 -9.58
C SER A 34 -5.45 1.55 -9.60
N GLU A 35 -6.00 1.26 -10.78
CA GLU A 35 -7.30 0.57 -10.86
C GLU A 35 -7.18 -0.86 -10.30
N PRO A 36 -8.28 -1.49 -9.85
CA PRO A 36 -8.28 -2.89 -9.46
C PRO A 36 -7.92 -3.81 -10.63
N TYR A 37 -7.02 -4.77 -10.39
CA TYR A 37 -6.58 -5.75 -11.38
C TYR A 37 -6.66 -7.19 -10.84
N PRO A 38 -6.96 -8.20 -11.67
CA PRO A 38 -6.98 -9.59 -11.22
C PRO A 38 -5.57 -10.14 -11.08
N ASP A 39 -5.32 -10.85 -9.98
CA ASP A 39 -4.11 -11.62 -9.73
C ASP A 39 -4.49 -12.94 -9.05
N TYR A 40 -4.25 -14.06 -9.72
CA TYR A 40 -4.72 -15.39 -9.34
C TYR A 40 -6.22 -15.47 -8.95
N GLY A 41 -7.06 -14.66 -9.61
CA GLY A 41 -8.51 -14.63 -9.37
C GLY A 41 -8.95 -13.75 -8.20
N ILE A 42 -8.02 -13.05 -7.54
CA ILE A 42 -8.30 -12.07 -6.49
C ILE A 42 -8.06 -10.67 -7.06
N LEU A 43 -8.94 -9.72 -6.75
CA LEU A 43 -8.70 -8.33 -7.13
C LEU A 43 -7.62 -7.71 -6.24
N HIS A 44 -6.58 -7.18 -6.86
CA HIS A 44 -5.48 -6.43 -6.26
C HIS A 44 -5.53 -4.95 -6.68
N ILE A 45 -4.86 -4.11 -5.91
CA ILE A 45 -4.59 -2.69 -6.18
C ILE A 45 -3.16 -2.38 -5.72
N ASP A 46 -2.52 -1.43 -6.39
CA ASP A 46 -1.30 -0.83 -5.88
C ASP A 46 -1.67 0.34 -4.96
N MET A 47 -0.94 0.46 -3.85
CA MET A 47 -1.14 1.52 -2.87
C MET A 47 0.20 2.16 -2.48
N ILE A 48 0.17 3.46 -2.20
CA ILE A 48 1.32 4.23 -1.73
C ILE A 48 1.02 4.89 -0.38
N LYS A 49 1.97 4.85 0.55
CA LYS A 49 1.99 5.72 1.72
C LYS A 49 3.05 6.80 1.49
N PRO A 50 2.66 8.07 1.27
CA PRO A 50 3.62 9.15 1.07
C PRO A 50 4.37 9.47 2.38
N THR A 51 5.57 10.03 2.26
CA THR A 51 6.23 10.74 3.35
C THR A 51 5.49 12.06 3.61
N ILE A 52 5.33 12.45 4.88
CA ILE A 52 4.73 13.75 5.24
C ILE A 52 5.76 14.86 5.00
#